data_AF-A0A958T488-F1
#
_entry.id   AF-A0A958T488-F1
#
_cell.length_a   1.000
_cell.length_b   1.000
_cell.length_c   1.000
_cell.angle_alpha   90.00
_cell.angle_beta   90.00
_cell.angle_gamma   90.00
#
_symmetry.space_group_name_H-M   'P 1'
#
loop_
_entity.id
_entity.type
_entity.pdbx_description
1 polymer ?
#
loop_
_entity_poly.entity_id
_entity_poly.type
_entity_poly.pdbx_seq_one_letter_code
_entity_poly.pdbx_strand_id
1 'polypeptide(L)'
;MTEFIKRRAANAKNDILSGLTVALALVPEAVAFAFVAGVDPLVGLYAAFMIGFITSIFGGRPGMISGATGALAVVMVHLVAEGNDMG
;
A
#
# COMPACT_ATOMS: atom_id res chain seq x y z
N MET A 1 -0.69 -8.78 -25.35
CA MET A 1 0.12 -9.34 -24.25
C MET A 1 1.61 -9.02 -24.42
N THR A 2 2.20 -9.26 -25.60
CA THR A 2 3.62 -9.03 -25.92
C THR A 2 4.07 -7.55 -25.90
N GLU A 3 3.16 -6.61 -26.18
CA GLU A 3 3.43 -5.17 -26.11
C GLU A 3 3.74 -4.66 -24.69
N PHE A 4 3.13 -5.24 -23.64
CA PHE A 4 3.42 -4.86 -22.24
C PHE A 4 4.84 -5.24 -21.81
N ILE A 5 5.36 -6.36 -22.34
CA ILE A 5 6.69 -6.87 -22.00
C ILE A 5 7.77 -6.08 -22.75
N LYS A 6 7.54 -5.72 -24.03
CA LYS A 6 8.46 -4.85 -24.79
C LYS A 6 8.59 -3.45 -24.17
N ARG A 7 7.51 -2.90 -23.59
CA ARG A 7 7.50 -1.55 -22.99
C ARG A 7 8.24 -1.47 -21.64
N ARG A 8 8.35 -2.59 -20.90
CA ARG A 8 9.05 -2.71 -19.61
C ARG A 8 10.54 -2.34 -19.70
N ALA A 9 11.21 -2.66 -20.82
CA ALA A 9 12.63 -2.37 -20.99
C ALA A 9 12.92 -0.90 -21.38
N ALA A 10 11.94 -0.18 -21.93
CA ALA A 10 12.15 1.17 -22.48
C ALA A 10 12.04 2.29 -21.43
N ASN A 11 11.50 2.02 -20.22
CA ASN A 11 11.11 3.04 -19.26
C ASN A 11 11.60 2.79 -17.81
N ALA A 12 12.71 2.08 -17.61
CA ALA A 12 13.25 1.80 -16.27
C ALA A 12 13.43 3.06 -15.40
N LYS A 13 13.86 4.18 -16.00
CA LYS A 13 13.95 5.48 -15.31
C LYS A 13 12.59 5.94 -14.75
N ASN A 14 11.53 5.85 -15.55
CA ASN A 14 10.20 6.29 -15.14
C ASN A 14 9.58 5.34 -14.11
N ASP A 15 9.84 4.04 -14.23
CA ASP A 15 9.37 3.04 -13.27
C ASP A 15 10.05 3.23 -11.90
N ILE A 16 11.36 3.50 -11.87
CA ILE A 16 12.09 3.79 -10.62
C ILE A 16 11.63 5.10 -10.00
N LEU A 17 11.52 6.18 -10.79
CA LEU A 17 11.09 7.49 -10.30
C LEU A 17 9.64 7.45 -9.78
N SER A 18 8.73 6.79 -10.51
CA SER A 18 7.35 6.63 -10.06
C SER A 18 7.26 5.77 -8.80
N GLY A 19 7.98 4.64 -8.74
CA GLY A 19 8.04 3.80 -7.54
C GLY A 19 8.54 4.54 -6.31
N LEU A 20 9.61 5.33 -6.45
CA LEU A 20 10.14 6.16 -5.36
C LEU A 20 9.13 7.22 -4.92
N THR A 21 8.49 7.90 -5.87
CA THR A 21 7.49 8.94 -5.58
C THR A 21 6.31 8.36 -4.79
N VAL A 22 5.82 7.19 -5.19
CA VAL A 22 4.69 6.56 -4.49
C VAL A 22 5.13 6.00 -3.14
N ALA A 23 6.33 5.42 -3.01
CA ALA A 23 6.85 4.97 -1.72
C ALA A 23 6.92 6.11 -0.70
N LEU A 24 7.41 7.28 -1.12
CA LEU A 24 7.48 8.46 -0.26
C LEU A 24 6.09 9.01 0.11
N ALA A 25 5.11 8.92 -0.80
CA ALA A 25 3.74 9.33 -0.52
C ALA A 25 3.00 8.36 0.43
N LEU A 26 3.27 7.05 0.32
CA LEU A 26 2.61 6.01 1.13
C LEU A 26 3.00 6.02 2.60
N VAL A 27 4.23 6.46 2.95
CA VAL A 27 4.70 6.49 4.35
C VAL A 27 3.81 7.36 5.23
N PRO A 28 3.59 8.66 4.95
CA PRO A 28 2.70 9.49 5.76
C PRO A 28 1.24 9.04 5.67
N GLU A 29 0.79 8.53 4.52
CA GLU A 29 -0.58 8.03 4.34
C GLU A 29 -0.88 6.82 5.25
N ALA A 30 0.00 5.82 5.27
CA ALA A 30 -0.14 4.64 6.10
C ALA A 30 -0.09 4.96 7.60
N VAL A 31 0.78 5.90 8.00
CA VAL A 31 0.88 6.38 9.39
C VAL A 31 -0.41 7.09 9.81
N ALA A 32 -0.93 7.99 8.97
CA ALA A 32 -2.17 8.71 9.26
C ALA A 32 -3.36 7.76 9.42
N PHE A 33 -3.48 6.76 8.54
CA PHE A 33 -4.56 5.78 8.62
C PHE A 33 -4.43 4.82 9.80
N ALA A 34 -3.22 4.46 10.22
CA ALA A 34 -3.02 3.70 11.45
C ALA A 34 -3.50 4.47 12.69
N PHE A 35 -3.21 5.78 12.75
CA PHE A 35 -3.73 6.63 13.81
C PHE A 35 -5.26 6.73 13.81
N VAL A 36 -5.88 6.84 12.64
CA VAL A 36 -7.35 6.82 12.52
C VAL A 36 -7.91 5.49 13.06
N ALA A 37 -7.30 4.36 12.70
CA ALA A 37 -7.72 3.03 13.14
C ALA A 37 -7.39 2.70 14.61
N GLY A 38 -6.68 3.58 15.34
CA GLY A 38 -6.31 3.37 16.74
C GLY A 38 -5.25 2.28 16.95
N VAL A 39 -4.46 1.94 15.92
CA VAL A 39 -3.39 0.95 15.97
C VAL A 39 -2.01 1.61 15.91
N ASP A 40 -0.97 0.88 16.32
CA ASP A 40 0.41 1.39 16.24
C ASP A 40 0.79 1.72 14.78
N PRO A 41 1.37 2.91 14.51
CA PRO A 41 1.78 3.33 13.16
C PRO A 41 2.71 2.36 12.43
N LEU A 42 3.52 1.59 13.17
CA LEU A 42 4.39 0.57 12.59
C LEU A 42 3.57 -0.53 11.90
N VAL A 43 2.40 -0.87 12.42
CA VAL A 43 1.49 -1.85 11.80
C VAL A 43 1.04 -1.37 10.43
N GLY A 44 0.72 -0.08 10.30
CA GLY A 44 0.38 0.55 9.02
C GLY A 44 1.53 0.47 8.01
N LEU A 45 2.76 0.75 8.44
CA LEU A 45 3.96 0.65 7.61
C LEU A 45 4.23 -0.80 7.16
N TYR A 46 4.14 -1.76 8.08
CA TYR A 46 4.33 -3.17 7.75
C TYR A 46 3.28 -3.67 6.75
N ALA A 47 2.02 -3.28 6.93
CA ALA A 47 0.95 -3.61 6.00
C ALA A 47 1.20 -3.03 4.60
N ALA A 48 1.56 -1.74 4.52
CA ALA A 48 1.86 -1.07 3.24
C ALA A 48 3.04 -1.73 2.51
N PHE A 49 4.12 -2.08 3.24
CA PHE A 49 5.27 -2.76 2.67
C PHE A 49 4.92 -4.17 2.15
N MET A 50 4.21 -4.97 2.97
CA MET A 50 3.82 -6.33 2.59
C MET A 50 2.90 -6.35 1.37
N ILE A 51 1.89 -5.48 1.33
CA ILE A 51 0.98 -5.37 0.19
C ILE A 51 1.74 -4.91 -1.05
N GLY A 52 2.61 -3.90 -0.94
CA GLY A 52 3.43 -3.43 -2.05
C GLY A 52 4.34 -4.53 -2.62
N PHE A 53 4.97 -5.31 -1.74
CA PHE A 53 5.82 -6.43 -2.15
C PHE A 53 5.02 -7.53 -2.87
N ILE A 54 3.92 -8.00 -2.25
CA ILE A 54 3.07 -9.06 -2.82
C ILE A 54 2.48 -8.62 -4.17
N THR A 55 1.95 -7.40 -4.26
CA THR A 55 1.33 -6.90 -5.50
C THR A 55 2.34 -6.56 -6.59
N SER A 56 3.61 -6.31 -6.25
CA SER A 56 4.66 -6.20 -7.27
C SER A 56 4.94 -7.51 -8.02
N ILE A 57 4.75 -8.65 -7.34
CA ILE A 57 4.98 -10.00 -7.89
C ILE A 57 3.71 -10.54 -8.55
N PHE A 58 2.56 -10.44 -7.86
CA PHE A 58 1.30 -11.07 -8.25
C PHE A 58 0.26 -10.11 -8.85
N GLY A 59 0.54 -8.81 -8.92
CA GLY A 59 -0.41 -7.79 -9.40
C GLY A 59 -0.67 -7.86 -10.91
N GLY A 60 -1.94 -7.66 -11.30
CA GLY A 60 -2.40 -7.86 -12.67
C GLY A 60 -2.37 -6.64 -13.59
N ARG A 61 -2.33 -5.40 -13.06
CA ARG A 61 -2.43 -4.17 -13.87
C ARG A 61 -1.20 -3.26 -13.69
N PRO A 62 -0.37 -3.09 -14.74
CA PRO A 62 0.75 -2.16 -14.72
C PRO A 62 0.33 -0.73 -14.39
N GLY A 63 1.07 -0.07 -13.48
CA GLY A 63 0.82 1.30 -13.07
C GLY A 63 -0.22 1.48 -11.97
N MET A 64 -0.81 0.41 -11.44
CA MET A 64 -1.62 0.49 -10.22
C MET A 64 -0.78 0.19 -8.99
N ILE A 65 -1.01 0.97 -7.93
CA ILE A 65 -0.48 0.74 -6.59
C ILE A 65 -1.59 0.15 -5.74
N SER A 66 -1.27 -0.89 -4.98
CA SER A 66 -2.10 -1.37 -3.88
C SER A 66 -1.46 -0.92 -2.58
N GLY A 67 -2.24 -0.29 -1.71
CA GLY A 67 -1.74 0.34 -0.50
C GLY A 67 -2.86 0.64 0.50
N ALA A 68 -2.52 1.41 1.54
CA ALA A 68 -3.48 1.80 2.57
C ALA A 68 -4.55 2.73 1.99
N THR A 69 -5.82 2.56 2.38
CA THR A 69 -6.93 3.40 1.92
C THR A 69 -7.73 3.92 3.09
N GLY A 70 -8.17 5.19 3.01
CA GLY A 70 -8.95 5.82 4.08
C GLY A 70 -10.29 5.11 4.35
N ALA A 71 -10.93 4.58 3.31
CA ALA A 71 -12.18 3.82 3.47
C ALA A 71 -12.00 2.59 4.37
N LEU A 72 -10.89 1.85 4.20
CA LEU A 72 -10.57 0.72 5.07
C LEU A 72 -10.24 1.18 6.49
N ALA A 73 -9.50 2.28 6.63
CA ALA A 73 -9.13 2.84 7.94
C ALA A 73 -10.36 3.14 8.81
N VAL A 74 -11.41 3.73 8.22
CA VAL A 74 -12.67 4.04 8.93
C VAL A 74 -13.39 2.79 9.42
N VAL A 75 -13.44 1.74 8.59
CA VAL A 75 -14.05 0.45 8.98
C VAL A 75 -13.22 -0.26 10.06
N MET A 76 -11.90 -0.17 9.96
CA MET A 76 -10.99 -0.79 10.92
C MET A 76 -11.13 -0.22 12.33
N VAL A 77 -11.55 1.03 12.51
CA VAL A 77 -11.79 1.62 13.84
C VAL A 77 -12.72 0.73 14.67
N HIS A 78 -13.85 0.33 14.09
CA HIS A 78 -14.84 -0.47 14.80
C HIS A 78 -14.36 -1.90 15.04
N LEU A 79 -13.73 -2.51 14.03
CA LEU A 79 -13.19 -3.87 14.13
C LEU A 79 -12.05 -3.98 15.15
N VAL A 80 -11.17 -2.99 15.23
CA VAL A 80 -10.07 -2.94 16.22
C VAL A 80 -10.64 -2.79 17.63
N ALA A 81 -11.66 -1.93 17.79
CA ALA A 81 -12.33 -1.79 19.08
C ALA A 81 -12.99 -3.11 19.54
N GLU A 82 -13.76 -3.75 18.65
CA GLU A 82 -14.40 -5.05 18.95
C GLU A 82 -13.37 -6.15 19.23
N GLY A 83 -12.27 -6.19 18.46
CA GLY A 83 -11.18 -7.15 18.67
C GLY A 83 -10.50 -6.97 20.03
N ASN A 84 -10.21 -5.72 20.43
CA ASN A 84 -9.60 -5.43 21.73
C ASN A 84 -10.52 -5.80 22.93
N ASP A 85 -11.84 -5.70 22.75
CA ASP A 85 -12.81 -6.11 23.77
C ASP A 85 -12.88 -7.63 23.94
N MET A 86 -12.47 -8.40 22.92
CA MET A 86 -12.44 -9.87 22.96
C MET A 86 -11.17 -10.45 23.59
N GLY A 87 -10.13 -9.65 23.84
CA GLY A 87 -8.86 -10.03 24.47
C GLY A 87 -7.72 -10.24 23.49
#